data_AF-A0A7Y1TKV5-F1
#
_entry.id   AF-A0A7Y1TKV5-F1
#
_cell.length_a   1.000
_cell.length_b   1.000
_cell.length_c   1.000
_cell.angle_alpha   90.00
_cell.angle_beta   90.00
_cell.angle_gamma   90.00
#
_symmetry.space_group_name_H-M   'P 1'
#
loop_
_entity.id
_entity.type
_entity.pdbx_description
1 polymer ?
#
loop_
_entity_poly.entity_id
_entity_poly.type
_entity_poly.pdbx_seq_one_letter_code
_entity_poly.pdbx_strand_id
1 'polypeptide(L)' 'SETQEKYFTHVSGLIDEIAENDTVSFELEKGMKGMNAVRVKQV' A
#
# COMPACT_ATOMS: atom_id res chain seq x y z
N SER A 1 -4.47 18.44 9.39
CA SER A 1 -4.60 18.13 7.96
C SER A 1 -4.31 16.66 7.78
N GLU A 2 -5.34 15.83 7.70
CA GLU A 2 -5.18 14.39 7.47
C GLU A 2 -4.95 14.22 5.98
N THR A 3 -3.69 14.07 5.57
CA THR A 3 -3.33 13.92 4.16
C THR A 3 -3.74 12.51 3.73
N GLN A 4 -4.86 12.39 3.01
CA GLN A 4 -5.24 11.17 2.30
C GLN A 4 -4.27 10.95 1.13
N GLU A 5 -3.03 10.59 1.45
CA GLU A 5 -1.98 10.31 0.47
C GLU A 5 -2.28 8.98 -0.21
N LYS A 6 -2.38 9.02 -1.54
CA LYS A 6 -2.58 7.84 -2.36
C LYS A 6 -1.21 7.32 -2.77
N TYR A 7 -0.92 6.08 -2.39
CA TYR A 7 0.30 5.39 -2.77
C TYR A 7 0.00 4.31 -3.81
N PHE A 8 0.95 4.08 -4.71
CA PHE A 8 0.82 3.02 -5.70
C PHE A 8 1.32 1.71 -5.11
N THR A 9 0.57 0.64 -5.32
CA THR A 9 1.02 -0.72 -5.02
C THR A 9 0.88 -1.60 -6.26
N HIS A 10 1.72 -2.63 -6.34
CA HIS A 10 1.65 -3.64 -7.39
C HIS A 10 1.00 -4.90 -6.81
N VAL A 11 0.20 -5.59 -7.61
CA VAL A 11 -0.48 -6.83 -7.18
C VAL A 11 0.49 -7.89 -6.66
N SER A 12 1.73 -7.91 -7.13
CA SER A 12 2.78 -8.81 -6.61
C SER A 12 3.27 -8.48 -5.20
N GLY A 13 2.95 -7.29 -4.68
CA GLY A 13 3.30 -6.83 -3.34
C GLY A 13 2.19 -7.02 -2.31
N LEU A 14 1.05 -7.58 -2.73
CA LEU A 14 -0.05 -7.98 -1.85
C LEU A 14 0.35 -9.32 -1.20
N ILE A 15 0.38 -9.35 0.13
CA ILE A 15 0.64 -10.57 0.90
C ILE A 15 -0.66 -11.37 1.04
N ASP A 16 -1.76 -10.66 1.27
CA ASP A 16 -3.10 -11.22 1.46
C ASP A 16 -4.09 -10.61 0.46
N GLU A 17 -5.20 -11.30 0.23
CA GLU A 17 -6.34 -10.74 -0.51
C GLU A 17 -7.00 -9.65 0.34
N ILE A 18 -7.10 -8.45 -0.22
CA ILE A 18 -7.69 -7.27 0.43
C ILE A 18 -8.87 -6.78 -0.39
N ALA A 19 -9.95 -6.37 0.28
CA ALA A 19 -11.14 -5.84 -0.35
C ALA A 19 -11.31 -4.33 -0.14
N GLU A 20 -12.24 -3.72 -0.88
CA GLU A 20 -12.63 -2.34 -0.64
C GLU A 20 -13.19 -2.20 0.78
N ASN A 21 -12.73 -1.19 1.52
CA ASN A 21 -13.02 -0.92 2.95
C ASN A 21 -12.20 -1.74 3.96
N ASP A 22 -11.26 -2.60 3.53
CA ASP A 22 -10.34 -3.23 4.48
C ASP A 22 -9.31 -2.24 5.02
N THR A 23 -9.02 -2.38 6.31
CA THR A 23 -7.87 -1.70 6.91
C THR A 23 -6.64 -2.52 6.61
N VAL A 24 -5.67 -1.91 5.93
CA VAL A 24 -4.43 -2.58 5.53
C VAL A 24 -3.21 -1.83 6.07
N SER A 25 -2.19 -2.59 6.42
CA SER A 25 -0.87 -2.08 6.74
C SER A 25 0.05 -2.31 5.55
N PHE A 26 0.84 -1.29 5.23
CA PHE A 26 1.81 -1.33 4.16
C PHE A 26 3.07 -0.59 4.57
N GLU A 27 4.19 -0.94 3.96
CA GLU A 27 5.45 -0.22 4.11
C GLU A 27 5.67 0.68 2.90
N LEU A 28 6.25 1.86 3.12
CA LEU A 28 6.56 2.79 2.05
C LEU A 28 8.02 2.67 1.63
N GLU A 29 8.25 2.41 0.35
CA GLU A 29 9.57 2.33 -0.25
C GLU A 29 9.72 3.32 -1.40
N LYS A 30 10.87 4.00 -1.48
CA LYS A 30 11.16 4.96 -2.54
C LYS A 30 11.69 4.24 -3.77
N GLY A 31 10.82 4.05 -4.77
CA GLY A 31 11.18 3.50 -6.07
C GLY A 31 11.67 4.58 -7.06
N MET A 32 12.02 4.14 -8.27
CA MET A 32 12.48 5.03 -9.35
C MET A 32 11.47 6.12 -9.75
N LYS A 33 10.17 5.89 -9.50
CA LYS A 33 9.07 6.77 -9.92
C LYS A 33 8.32 7.46 -8.77
N GLY A 34 8.75 7.25 -7.52
CA GLY A 34 8.08 7.82 -6.34
C GLY A 34 7.95 6.83 -5.19
N MET A 35 7.04 7.13 -4.27
CA MET A 35 6.74 6.30 -3.10
C MET A 35 5.81 5.15 -3.50
N ASN A 36 6.23 3.92 -3.25
CA ASN A 36 5.46 2.71 -3.46
C ASN A 36 5.07 2.09 -2.12
N ALA A 37 3.84 1.60 -2.03
CA ALA A 37 3.37 0.77 -0.94
C ALA A 37 3.74 -0.70 -1.23
N VAL A 38 4.59 -1.28 -0.39
CA VAL A 38 5.06 -2.67 -0.46
C VAL A 38 4.60 -3.45 0.77
N ARG A 39 4.62 -4.79 0.69
CA ARG A 39 4.24 -5.69 1.80
C ARG A 39 2.86 -5.37 2.36
N VAL A 40 1.88 -5.17 1.47
CA VAL A 40 0.53 -4.81 1.87
C VAL A 40 -0.15 -6.05 2.46
N LYS A 41 -0.64 -5.92 3.68
CA LYS A 41 -1.35 -6.97 4.41
C LYS A 41 -2.56 -6.38 5.12
N GLN A 42 -3.58 -7.20 5.36
CA GLN A 42 -4.68 -6.82 6.23
C GLN A 42 -4.16 -6.58 7.66
N VAL A 43 -4.73 -5.61 8.37
CA VAL A 43 -4.39 -5.34 9.78
C VAL A 43 -5.20 -6.22 10.72
#